data_AF-A0A2S8D5R2-F1
#
_entry.id   AF-A0A2S8D5R2-F1
#
_cell.length_a   1.000
_cell.length_b   1.000
_cell.length_c   1.000
_cell.angle_alpha   90.00
_cell.angle_beta   90.00
_cell.angle_gamma   90.00
#
_symmetry.space_group_name_H-M   'P 1'
#
loop_
_entity.id
_entity.type
_entity.pdbx_description
1 polymer ?
#
loop_
_entity_poly.entity_id
_entity_poly.type
_entity_poly.pdbx_seq_one_letter_code
_entity_poly.pdbx_strand_id
1 'polypeptide(L)'
;IQARQRLGSEAVRRVFTKTAQLWHNATPHPHWCGLTLLAIDGVFWRTPDTPENDAAFPHQTHAGNPALYPQVKMVCQMELTSHLLTAAAFGTMKNSENELAEQLIEQTGDNTLTLMD
;
A
#
# COMPACT_ATOMS: atom_id res chain seq x y z
N ILE A 1 4.05 1.94 27.31
CA ILE A 1 3.99 2.68 26.02
C ILE A 1 4.91 1.96 25.04
N GLN A 2 4.38 1.28 24.01
CA GLN A 2 5.20 0.58 23.02
C GLN A 2 6.00 1.59 22.18
N ALA A 3 7.20 1.22 21.71
CA ALA A 3 8.08 2.12 20.95
C ALA A 3 7.40 2.76 19.73
N ARG A 4 6.46 2.04 19.08
CA ARG A 4 5.64 2.54 17.97
C ARG A 4 4.75 3.73 18.36
N GLN A 5 4.14 3.71 19.55
CA GLN A 5 3.31 4.82 20.05
C GLN A 5 4.15 6.07 20.34
N ARG A 6 5.43 5.90 20.68
CA ARG A 6 6.35 7.01 20.97
C ARG A 6 6.91 7.68 19.70
N LEU A 7 7.17 6.90 18.67
CA LEU A 7 7.81 7.37 17.42
C LEU A 7 6.81 7.79 16.33
N GLY A 8 5.56 7.34 16.44
CA GLY A 8 4.51 7.66 15.48
C GLY A 8 4.61 6.91 14.15
N SER A 9 3.70 7.21 13.23
CA SER A 9 3.59 6.57 11.91
C SER A 9 4.75 6.94 10.97
N GLU A 10 5.29 8.15 11.08
CA GLU A 10 6.42 8.60 10.25
C GLU A 10 7.66 7.72 10.39
N ALA A 11 7.97 7.24 11.60
CA ALA A 11 9.10 6.34 11.79
C ALA A 11 8.88 5.00 11.08
N VAL A 12 7.66 4.46 11.15
CA VAL A 12 7.30 3.21 10.45
C VAL A 12 7.39 3.41 8.93
N ARG A 13 6.86 4.53 8.42
CA ARG A 13 6.96 4.91 6.99
C ARG A 13 8.40 4.95 6.53
N ARG A 14 9.28 5.62 7.28
CA ARG A 14 10.71 5.73 6.95
C ARG A 14 11.42 4.37 6.95
N VAL A 15 11.13 3.52 7.93
CA VAL A 15 11.71 2.17 7.97
C VAL A 15 11.27 1.38 6.74
N PHE A 16 9.97 1.35 6.45
CA PHE A 16 9.43 0.67 5.26
C PHE A 16 10.10 1.16 3.97
N THR A 17 10.10 2.47 3.71
CA THR A 17 10.71 3.04 2.49
C THR A 17 12.19 2.71 2.38
N LYS A 18 12.94 2.78 3.49
CA LYS A 18 14.38 2.48 3.48
C LYS A 18 14.65 0.99 3.26
N THR A 19 13.93 0.10 3.93
CA THR A 19 14.13 -1.35 3.77
C THR A 19 13.68 -1.82 2.39
N ALA A 20 12.56 -1.31 1.88
CA ALA A 20 12.07 -1.60 0.54
C ALA A 20 13.12 -1.23 -0.51
N GLN A 21 13.67 0.00 -0.46
CA GLN A 21 14.72 0.42 -1.39
C GLN A 21 15.99 -0.42 -1.27
N LEU A 22 16.44 -0.69 -0.04
CA LEU A 22 17.67 -1.45 0.18
C LEU A 22 17.57 -2.88 -0.37
N TRP A 23 16.45 -3.55 -0.11
CA TRP A 23 16.24 -4.92 -0.58
C TRP A 23 15.98 -4.96 -2.08
N HIS A 24 15.17 -4.05 -2.62
CA HIS A 24 14.94 -3.96 -4.06
C HIS A 24 16.26 -3.76 -4.83
N ASN A 25 17.16 -2.90 -4.35
CA ASN A 25 18.47 -2.69 -4.98
C ASN A 25 19.44 -3.87 -4.83
N ALA A 26 19.30 -4.66 -3.75
CA ALA A 26 20.17 -5.80 -3.48
C ALA A 26 19.69 -7.08 -4.17
N THR A 27 18.43 -7.12 -4.62
CA THR A 27 17.84 -8.27 -5.28
C THR A 27 18.01 -8.16 -6.80
N PRO A 28 18.66 -9.13 -7.46
CA PRO A 28 18.69 -9.17 -8.91
C PRO A 28 17.31 -9.58 -9.43
N HIS A 29 16.58 -8.62 -10.02
CA HIS A 29 15.30 -8.89 -10.66
C HIS A 29 15.53 -9.33 -12.11
N PRO A 30 15.11 -10.55 -12.52
CA PRO A 30 15.15 -10.92 -13.92
C PRO A 30 14.21 -10.02 -14.72
N HIS A 31 14.70 -9.49 -15.85
CA HIS A 31 13.89 -8.66 -16.72
C HIS A 31 13.08 -9.50 -17.70
N TRP A 32 11.85 -9.06 -17.96
CA TRP A 32 11.03 -9.58 -19.06
C TRP A 32 11.02 -8.54 -20.19
N CYS A 33 11.52 -8.91 -21.37
CA CYS A 33 11.66 -7.99 -22.51
C CYS A 33 12.43 -6.69 -22.18
N GLY A 34 13.39 -6.76 -21.25
CA GLY A 34 14.15 -5.58 -20.79
C GLY A 34 13.43 -4.71 -19.76
N LEU A 35 12.26 -5.14 -19.26
CA LEU A 35 11.47 -4.43 -18.26
C LEU A 35 11.46 -5.18 -16.92
N THR A 36 11.44 -4.42 -15.82
CA THR A 36 11.13 -4.95 -14.49
C THR A 36 9.62 -5.08 -14.33
N LEU A 37 9.16 -6.25 -13.89
CA LEU A 37 7.74 -6.53 -13.75
C LEU A 37 7.23 -6.12 -12.37
N LEU A 38 6.24 -5.24 -12.34
CA LEU A 38 5.56 -4.80 -11.14
C LEU A 38 4.08 -5.16 -11.21
N ALA A 39 3.45 -5.30 -10.05
CA ALA A 39 1.99 -5.31 -9.94
C ALA A 39 1.54 -4.32 -8.87
N ILE A 40 0.36 -3.75 -9.11
CA ILE A 40 -0.35 -2.93 -8.15
C ILE A 40 -1.68 -3.62 -7.84
N ASP A 41 -2.00 -3.73 -6.56
CA ASP A 41 -3.27 -4.26 -6.09
C ASP A 41 -3.71 -3.61 -4.77
N GLY A 42 -5.02 -3.51 -4.60
CA GLY A 42 -5.71 -2.91 -3.47
C GLY A 42 -6.09 -3.94 -2.40
N VAL A 43 -5.82 -3.61 -1.15
CA VAL A 43 -6.20 -4.42 0.01
C VAL A 43 -6.97 -3.58 1.03
N PHE A 44 -7.94 -4.21 1.70
CA PHE A 44 -8.71 -3.58 2.76
C PHE A 44 -8.29 -4.11 4.13
N TRP A 45 -7.95 -3.18 5.03
CA TRP A 45 -7.61 -3.48 6.41
C TRP A 45 -8.75 -3.06 7.32
N ARG A 46 -9.05 -3.92 8.30
CA ARG A 46 -9.96 -3.56 9.39
C ARG A 46 -9.18 -2.77 10.43
N THR A 47 -9.80 -1.73 10.94
CA THR A 47 -9.30 -0.98 12.11
C THR A 47 -10.09 -1.36 13.36
N PRO A 48 -9.55 -1.09 14.57
CA PRO A 48 -10.34 -1.19 15.78
C PRO A 48 -11.58 -0.27 15.72
N ASP A 49 -12.74 -0.82 16.10
CA ASP A 49 -13.99 -0.07 16.24
C ASP A 49 -13.85 0.93 17.40
N THR A 50 -13.62 2.18 17.04
CA THR A 50 -13.42 3.29 17.97
C THR A 50 -14.02 4.55 17.36
N PRO A 51 -14.55 5.49 18.17
CA PRO A 51 -15.16 6.72 17.62
C PRO A 51 -14.22 7.54 16.72
N GLU A 52 -12.91 7.50 16.99
CA GLU A 52 -11.89 8.18 16.18
C GLU A 52 -11.74 7.52 14.81
N ASN A 53 -11.64 6.19 14.75
CA ASN A 53 -11.54 5.47 13.48
C ASN A 53 -12.84 5.52 12.68
N ASP A 54 -14.01 5.44 13.33
CA ASP A 54 -15.32 5.59 12.68
C ASP A 54 -15.45 6.95 11.99
N ALA A 55 -14.95 8.01 12.63
CA ALA A 55 -14.95 9.36 12.07
C ALA A 55 -13.98 9.51 10.89
N ALA A 56 -12.82 8.85 10.96
CA ALA A 56 -11.76 8.94 9.94
C ALA A 56 -11.98 8.01 8.74
N PHE A 57 -12.54 6.82 8.96
CA PHE A 57 -12.62 5.73 7.98
C PHE A 57 -14.07 5.28 7.78
N PRO A 58 -14.63 5.40 6.57
CA PRO A 58 -15.97 4.93 6.29
C PRO A 58 -16.05 3.40 6.28
N HIS A 59 -17.22 2.88 6.67
CA HIS A 59 -17.56 1.46 6.57
C HIS A 59 -17.90 1.13 5.12
N GLN A 60 -17.42 0.00 4.59
CA GLN A 60 -17.98 -0.51 3.34
C GLN A 60 -19.44 -0.91 3.54
N THR A 61 -20.25 -0.75 2.51
CA THR A 61 -21.65 -1.20 2.53
C THR A 61 -21.83 -2.30 1.49
N HIS A 62 -22.40 -3.43 1.91
CA HIS A 62 -22.76 -4.53 1.02
C HIS A 62 -24.25 -4.86 1.18
N ALA A 63 -24.99 -4.83 0.08
CA ALA A 63 -26.44 -5.05 0.07
C ALA A 63 -27.21 -4.18 1.09
N GLY A 64 -26.76 -2.94 1.30
CA GLY A 64 -27.35 -1.99 2.25
C GLY A 64 -26.91 -2.14 3.70
N ASN A 65 -26.11 -3.16 4.04
CA ASN A 65 -25.58 -3.35 5.39
C ASN A 65 -24.14 -2.85 5.48
N PRO A 66 -23.81 -1.96 6.43
CA PRO A 66 -22.44 -1.53 6.66
C PRO A 66 -21.61 -2.67 7.27
N ALA A 67 -20.32 -2.70 6.95
CA ALA A 67 -19.35 -3.59 7.56
C ALA A 67 -19.24 -3.32 9.06
N LEU A 68 -18.94 -4.37 9.84
CA LEU A 68 -18.85 -4.28 11.30
C LEU A 68 -17.72 -3.39 11.82
N TYR A 69 -16.71 -3.12 10.99
CA TYR A 69 -15.53 -2.35 11.39
C TYR A 69 -15.21 -1.27 10.36
N PRO A 70 -14.65 -0.12 10.77
CA PRO A 70 -14.11 0.85 9.82
C PRO A 70 -12.94 0.27 9.05
N GLN A 71 -12.82 0.65 7.79
CA GLN A 71 -11.86 0.06 6.86
C GLN A 71 -10.92 1.09 6.25
N VAL A 72 -9.64 0.74 6.22
CA VAL A 72 -8.58 1.47 5.52
C VAL A 72 -8.31 0.76 4.20
N LYS A 73 -8.28 1.52 3.11
CA LYS A 73 -7.81 1.02 1.82
C LYS A 73 -6.29 1.24 1.75
N MET A 74 -5.56 0.23 1.31
CA MET A 74 -4.14 0.35 0.98
C MET A 74 -3.93 -0.19 -0.42
N VAL A 75 -3.13 0.50 -1.23
CA VAL A 75 -2.66 0.00 -2.53
C VAL A 75 -1.17 -0.27 -2.40
N CYS A 76 -0.73 -1.43 -2.88
CA CYS A 76 0.65 -1.87 -2.79
C CYS A 76 1.24 -2.08 -4.18
N GLN A 77 2.47 -1.60 -4.38
CA GLN A 77 3.30 -1.98 -5.50
C GLN A 77 4.24 -3.12 -5.09
N MET A 78 4.26 -4.18 -5.87
CA MET A 78 5.09 -5.36 -5.68
C MET A 78 5.96 -5.60 -6.90
N GLU A 79 7.23 -5.95 -6.70
CA GLU A 79 8.04 -6.55 -7.75
C GLU A 79 7.73 -8.06 -7.86
N LEU A 80 7.38 -8.52 -9.06
CA LEU A 80 6.72 -9.81 -9.26
C LEU A 80 7.61 -11.04 -9.12
N THR A 81 8.93 -10.89 -9.24
CA THR A 81 9.86 -12.03 -9.21
C THR A 81 10.36 -12.33 -7.81
N SER A 82 10.52 -11.29 -6.99
CA SER A 82 10.98 -11.35 -5.61
C SER A 82 9.85 -11.26 -4.59
N HIS A 83 8.65 -10.86 -5.03
CA HIS A 83 7.50 -10.53 -4.18
C HIS A 83 7.77 -9.43 -3.16
N LEU A 84 8.77 -8.56 -3.40
CA LEU A 84 9.06 -7.44 -2.54
C LEU A 84 8.06 -6.32 -2.75
N LEU A 85 7.45 -5.85 -1.67
CA LEU A 85 6.69 -4.60 -1.66
C LEU A 85 7.67 -3.43 -1.75
N THR A 86 7.54 -2.64 -2.81
CA THR A 86 8.43 -1.51 -3.10
C THR A 86 7.79 -0.16 -2.74
N ALA A 87 6.47 -0.07 -2.80
CA ALA A 87 5.72 1.14 -2.46
C ALA A 87 4.33 0.79 -1.89
N ALA A 88 3.75 1.71 -1.11
CA ALA A 88 2.39 1.59 -0.63
C ALA A 88 1.75 2.96 -0.37
N ALA A 89 0.47 3.09 -0.69
CA ALA A 89 -0.35 4.27 -0.43
C ALA A 89 -1.57 3.87 0.38
N PHE A 90 -2.01 4.75 1.28
CA PHE A 90 -3.15 4.53 2.16
C PHE A 90 -4.24 5.55 1.87
N GLY A 91 -5.48 5.10 1.91
CA GLY A 91 -6.65 5.93 1.74
C GLY A 91 -7.88 5.35 2.42
N THR A 92 -9.03 5.84 2.01
CA THR A 92 -10.34 5.44 2.53
C THR A 92 -11.14 4.71 1.45
N MET A 93 -12.31 4.22 1.81
CA MET A 93 -13.24 3.64 0.83
C MET A 93 -13.75 4.62 -0.23
N LYS A 94 -13.53 5.92 -0.05
CA LYS A 94 -13.90 6.94 -1.05
C LYS A 94 -12.85 7.04 -2.17
N ASN A 95 -11.64 6.56 -1.92
CA ASN A 95 -10.56 6.65 -2.90
C ASN A 95 -10.63 5.47 -3.87
N SER A 96 -10.54 5.77 -5.17
CA SER A 96 -10.41 4.73 -6.17
C SER A 96 -9.03 4.04 -6.07
N GLU A 97 -8.90 2.86 -6.67
CA GLU A 97 -7.60 2.20 -6.81
C GLU A 97 -6.60 3.10 -7.54
N ASN A 98 -7.03 3.63 -8.69
CA ASN A 98 -6.23 4.45 -9.57
C ASN A 98 -5.73 5.71 -8.86
N GLU A 99 -6.58 6.39 -8.08
CA GLU A 99 -6.19 7.57 -7.29
C GLU A 99 -5.08 7.26 -6.27
N LEU A 100 -5.04 6.04 -5.71
CA LEU A 100 -3.98 5.63 -4.79
C LEU A 100 -2.74 5.13 -5.55
N ALA A 101 -2.93 4.45 -6.67
CA ALA A 101 -1.85 4.00 -7.54
C ALA A 101 -1.06 5.18 -8.14
N GLU A 102 -1.73 6.28 -8.49
CA GLU A 102 -1.09 7.52 -8.95
C GLU A 102 -0.09 8.09 -7.93
N GLN A 103 -0.34 7.90 -6.63
CA GLN A 103 0.58 8.35 -5.57
C GLN A 103 1.87 7.51 -5.51
N LEU A 104 1.91 6.36 -6.18
CA LEU A 104 3.07 5.47 -6.21
C LEU A 104 4.02 5.80 -7.37
N ILE A 105 3.59 6.62 -8.34
CA ILE A 105 4.35 6.89 -9.58
C ILE A 105 5.76 7.39 -9.29
N GLU A 106 5.95 8.30 -8.31
CA GLU A 106 7.28 8.81 -7.95
C GLU A 106 8.22 7.73 -7.39
N GLN A 107 7.66 6.60 -6.93
CA GLN A 107 8.39 5.45 -6.37
C GLN A 107 8.44 4.28 -7.36
N THR A 108 7.81 4.41 -8.53
CA THR A 108 7.88 3.45 -9.63
C THR A 108 9.14 3.76 -10.44
N GLY A 109 10.03 2.78 -10.56
CA GLY A 109 11.26 2.95 -11.34
C GLY A 109 11.01 3.06 -12.85
N ASP A 110 11.95 3.69 -13.54
CA ASP A 110 11.98 3.69 -15.01
C ASP A 110 12.10 2.25 -15.56
N ASN A 111 11.72 2.07 -16.83
CA ASN A 111 11.81 0.77 -17.53
C ASN A 111 11.06 -0.36 -16.81
N THR A 112 9.91 -0.03 -16.20
CA THR A 112 9.02 -1.00 -15.56
C THR A 112 7.78 -1.26 -16.41
N LEU A 113 7.19 -2.44 -16.24
CA LEU A 113 5.83 -2.76 -16.67
C LEU A 113 5.00 -3.06 -15.43
N THR A 114 4.00 -2.22 -15.16
CA THR A 114 3.11 -2.37 -14.02
C THR A 114 1.78 -2.96 -14.44
N LEU A 115 1.43 -4.10 -13.85
CA LEU A 115 0.15 -4.77 -14.06
C LEU A 115 -0.85 -4.32 -12.99
N MET A 116 -2.06 -3.95 -13.40
CA MET A 116 -3.16 -3.51 -12.54
C MET A 116 -4.48 -3.83 -13.27
N ASP A 117 -5.57 -4.06 -12.54
CA ASP A 117 -6.91 -4.36 -13.09
C ASP A 117 -7.79 -3.11 -13.33
#